data_AF-A0A1W6ZSQ5-F1
#
_entry.id   AF-A0A1W6ZSQ5-F1
#
_cell.length_a   1.000
_cell.length_b   1.000
_cell.length_c   1.000
_cell.angle_alpha   90.00
_cell.angle_beta   90.00
_cell.angle_gamma   90.00
#
_symmetry.space_group_name_H-M   'P 1'
#
loop_
_entity.id
_entity.type
_entity.pdbx_description
1 polymer ?
#
loop_
_entity_poly.entity_id
_entity_poly.type
_entity_poly.pdbx_seq_one_letter_code
_entity_poly.pdbx_strand_id
1 'polypeptide(L)'
;MRRAIKPAIAIVAMLAAVATATAQSVIKDDAETIAEKDVPSVVTSRMQCKSPSGPVTRRSLAGGFVFSRACTTSSGQQDRLVFATERDGKNARLLMFHRPEGRRISGLGNVTFASAKNEISGTVGRLTRRICRAEGRWQIEGKQPSPSLVYWRQTRDCDGKTGWQVMLNRKQSQR
;
A
#
# COMPACT_ATOMS: atom_id res chain seq x y z
N MET A 1 35.28 75.31 13.89
CA MET A 1 34.69 74.30 12.96
C MET A 1 33.83 73.34 13.78
N ARG A 2 32.52 73.36 13.56
CA ARG A 2 31.53 72.59 14.35
C ARG A 2 31.34 71.19 13.72
N ARG A 3 31.63 70.11 14.44
CA ARG A 3 31.25 68.73 14.04
C ARG A 3 29.93 68.37 14.75
N ALA A 4 28.87 68.19 13.96
CA ALA A 4 27.59 67.67 14.41
C ALA A 4 27.62 66.14 14.30
N ILE A 5 27.45 65.45 15.44
CA ILE A 5 27.29 64.00 15.50
C ILE A 5 25.80 63.73 15.71
N LYS A 6 25.13 63.11 14.74
CA LYS A 6 23.77 62.59 14.88
C LYS A 6 23.85 61.10 15.23
N PRO A 7 23.32 60.64 16.38
CA PRO A 7 23.16 59.21 16.62
C PRO A 7 21.90 58.67 15.92
N ALA A 8 22.08 57.48 15.33
CA ALA A 8 21.11 56.74 14.54
C ALA A 8 20.25 55.80 15.41
N ILE A 9 18.94 55.88 15.17
CA ILE A 9 17.93 54.82 15.02
C ILE A 9 18.24 53.46 15.68
N ALA A 10 17.37 53.06 16.62
CA ALA A 10 17.16 51.67 17.01
C ALA A 10 15.68 51.30 16.79
N ILE A 11 15.38 50.54 15.74
CA ILE A 11 14.07 49.93 15.52
C ILE A 11 14.18 48.47 15.97
N VAL A 12 13.52 48.14 17.09
CA VAL A 12 13.38 46.77 17.59
C VAL A 12 12.20 46.13 16.88
N ALA A 13 12.46 45.36 15.82
CA ALA A 13 11.46 44.52 15.19
C ALA A 13 11.35 43.20 15.97
N MET A 14 10.30 43.08 16.81
CA MET A 14 9.92 41.81 17.43
C MET A 14 9.48 40.83 16.33
N LEU A 15 10.35 39.88 15.97
CA LEU A 15 9.96 38.69 15.22
C LEU A 15 9.16 37.77 16.15
N ALA A 16 7.83 37.79 16.02
CA ALA A 16 6.98 36.74 16.54
C ALA A 16 7.20 35.46 15.71
N ALA A 17 7.93 34.51 16.26
CA ALA A 17 8.08 33.18 15.69
C ALA A 17 6.73 32.44 15.80
N VAL A 18 5.96 32.42 14.70
CA VAL A 18 4.78 31.56 14.60
C VAL A 18 5.27 30.13 14.43
N ALA A 19 5.37 29.40 15.54
CA ALA A 19 5.59 27.96 15.53
C ALA A 19 4.33 27.28 14.98
N THR A 20 4.28 27.03 13.68
CA THR A 20 3.28 26.14 13.08
C THR A 20 3.57 24.72 13.56
N ALA A 21 2.96 24.33 14.68
CA ALA A 21 2.90 22.94 15.09
C ALA A 21 2.07 22.18 14.03
N THR A 22 2.76 21.54 13.10
CA THR A 22 2.12 20.58 12.19
C THR A 22 1.67 19.40 13.03
N ALA A 23 0.39 19.39 13.41
CA ALA A 23 -0.25 18.21 13.97
C ALA A 23 -0.13 17.09 12.93
N GLN A 24 0.84 16.19 13.15
CA GLN A 24 0.95 14.96 12.40
C GLN A 24 -0.26 14.12 12.82
N SER A 25 -1.34 14.20 12.03
CA SER A 25 -2.46 13.28 12.17
C SER A 25 -1.90 11.88 11.98
N VAL A 26 -1.80 11.13 13.07
CA VAL A 26 -1.52 9.70 13.04
C VAL A 26 -2.67 9.08 12.25
N ILE A 27 -2.44 8.81 10.96
CA ILE A 27 -3.39 8.07 10.14
C ILE A 27 -3.43 6.68 10.75
N LYS A 28 -4.46 6.42 11.57
CA LYS A 28 -4.69 5.10 12.14
C LYS A 28 -4.82 4.13 10.97
N ASP A 29 -4.12 3.02 11.12
CA ASP A 29 -4.31 1.87 10.27
C ASP A 29 -5.71 1.30 10.58
N ASP A 30 -6.71 1.70 9.79
CA ASP A 30 -8.13 1.37 9.99
C ASP A 30 -8.48 -0.08 9.59
N ALA A 31 -7.57 -1.03 9.81
CA ALA A 31 -7.86 -2.44 9.59
C ALA A 31 -8.87 -2.95 10.64
N GLU A 32 -10.04 -3.36 10.18
CA GLU A 32 -11.11 -3.93 10.99
C GLU A 32 -11.18 -5.44 10.73
N THR A 33 -11.03 -6.24 11.78
CA THR A 33 -11.27 -7.68 11.71
C THR A 33 -12.78 -7.94 11.74
N ILE A 34 -13.30 -8.63 10.72
CA ILE A 34 -14.72 -8.95 10.57
C ILE A 34 -14.94 -10.43 10.94
N ALA A 35 -15.98 -10.70 11.73
CA ALA A 35 -16.40 -12.07 11.99
C ALA A 35 -16.91 -12.74 10.70
N GLU A 36 -16.64 -14.03 10.52
CA GLU A 36 -16.89 -14.71 9.25
C GLU A 36 -18.34 -14.60 8.74
N LYS A 37 -19.33 -14.63 9.65
CA LYS A 37 -20.75 -14.45 9.34
C LYS A 37 -21.12 -13.06 8.81
N ASP A 38 -20.32 -12.04 9.14
CA ASP A 38 -20.57 -10.63 8.79
C ASP A 38 -19.82 -10.23 7.51
N VAL A 39 -19.03 -11.16 6.92
CA VAL A 39 -18.38 -10.93 5.63
C VAL A 39 -19.41 -11.10 4.52
N PRO A 40 -19.60 -10.08 3.64
CA PRO A 40 -20.57 -10.20 2.57
C PRO A 40 -20.30 -11.40 1.65
N SER A 41 -21.35 -12.14 1.29
CA SER A 41 -21.26 -13.33 0.43
C SER A 41 -20.65 -13.04 -0.95
N VAL A 42 -20.90 -11.83 -1.48
CA VAL A 42 -20.30 -11.36 -2.73
C VAL A 42 -18.78 -11.17 -2.59
N VAL A 43 -18.25 -10.88 -1.41
CA VAL A 43 -16.81 -10.78 -1.16
C VAL A 43 -16.21 -12.18 -1.03
N THR A 44 -16.82 -13.05 -0.24
CA THR A 44 -16.31 -14.41 0.00
C THR A 44 -16.27 -15.24 -1.30
N SER A 45 -17.29 -15.13 -2.15
CA SER A 45 -17.33 -15.78 -3.47
C SER A 45 -16.21 -15.33 -4.41
N ARG A 46 -15.64 -14.13 -4.21
CA ARG A 46 -14.54 -13.59 -5.02
C ARG A 46 -13.16 -13.92 -4.48
N MET A 47 -13.02 -14.19 -3.17
CA MET A 47 -11.72 -14.49 -2.55
C MET A 47 -11.10 -15.81 -3.04
N GLN A 48 -11.90 -16.78 -3.50
CA GLN A 48 -11.45 -18.05 -4.10
C GLN A 48 -10.26 -18.71 -3.36
N CYS A 49 -10.40 -18.91 -2.05
CA CYS A 49 -9.40 -19.61 -1.25
C CYS A 49 -9.78 -21.07 -1.05
N LYS A 50 -8.92 -21.98 -1.53
CA LYS A 50 -9.09 -23.42 -1.30
C LYS A 50 -8.97 -23.78 0.19
N SER A 51 -8.05 -23.12 0.88
CA SER A 51 -7.74 -23.36 2.29
C SER A 51 -7.60 -22.01 3.00
N PRO A 52 -8.71 -21.36 3.38
CA PRO A 52 -8.66 -20.11 4.11
C PRO A 52 -8.00 -20.31 5.48
N SER A 53 -7.23 -19.34 5.93
CA SER A 53 -6.62 -19.32 7.26
C SER A 53 -6.92 -18.00 7.94
N GLY A 54 -7.55 -18.04 9.12
CA GLY A 54 -7.83 -16.84 9.91
C GLY A 54 -9.02 -16.00 9.43
N PRO A 55 -9.29 -14.89 10.14
CA PRO A 55 -10.44 -14.02 9.87
C PRO A 55 -10.21 -13.15 8.62
N VAL A 56 -11.30 -12.57 8.12
CA VAL A 56 -11.24 -11.55 7.07
C VAL A 56 -11.00 -10.19 7.72
N THR A 57 -10.05 -9.43 7.20
CA THR A 57 -9.88 -8.02 7.57
C THR A 57 -10.44 -7.13 6.48
N ARG A 58 -10.95 -5.96 6.85
CA ARG A 58 -11.45 -4.92 5.94
C ARG A 58 -10.74 -3.61 6.23
N ARG A 59 -10.39 -2.87 5.18
CA ARG A 59 -9.74 -1.56 5.29
C ARG A 59 -10.25 -0.62 4.20
N SER A 60 -10.32 0.67 4.50
CA SER A 60 -10.54 1.71 3.50
C SER A 60 -9.30 1.92 2.61
N LEU A 61 -9.50 1.99 1.29
CA LEU A 61 -8.44 2.26 0.31
C LEU A 61 -9.03 2.82 -0.98
N ALA A 62 -8.43 3.86 -1.56
CA ALA A 62 -8.80 4.39 -2.88
C ALA A 62 -10.31 4.65 -3.07
N GLY A 63 -10.97 5.18 -2.04
CA GLY A 63 -12.41 5.49 -2.07
C GLY A 63 -13.35 4.29 -1.94
N GLY A 64 -12.83 3.09 -1.63
CA GLY A 64 -13.64 1.92 -1.32
C GLY A 64 -13.03 1.09 -0.19
N PHE A 65 -13.24 -0.23 -0.26
CA PHE A 65 -12.83 -1.16 0.79
C PHE A 65 -12.05 -2.33 0.20
N VAL A 66 -10.91 -2.66 0.81
CA VAL A 66 -10.17 -3.89 0.55
C VAL A 66 -10.43 -4.87 1.67
N PHE A 67 -10.91 -6.05 1.30
CA PHE A 67 -11.04 -7.21 2.16
C PHE A 67 -9.82 -8.12 1.93
N SER A 68 -9.12 -8.48 3.00
CA SER A 68 -8.01 -9.44 2.97
C SER A 68 -8.36 -10.71 3.72
N ARG A 69 -7.95 -11.85 3.17
CA ARG A 69 -7.97 -13.14 3.87
C ARG A 69 -6.68 -13.88 3.55
N ALA A 70 -5.98 -14.33 4.60
CA ALA A 70 -4.84 -15.20 4.43
C ALA A 70 -5.30 -16.58 3.94
N CYS A 71 -4.58 -17.13 2.97
CA CYS A 71 -4.91 -18.40 2.35
C CYS A 71 -3.66 -19.26 2.23
N THR A 72 -3.75 -20.50 2.69
CA THR A 72 -2.64 -21.45 2.62
C THR A 72 -2.51 -21.98 1.21
N THR A 73 -1.30 -21.89 0.66
CA THR A 73 -0.93 -22.41 -0.65
C THR A 73 0.23 -23.40 -0.50
N SER A 74 0.54 -24.15 -1.56
CA SER A 74 1.70 -25.04 -1.57
C SER A 74 3.04 -24.30 -1.42
N SER A 75 3.06 -22.99 -1.65
CA SER A 75 4.24 -22.13 -1.51
C SER A 75 4.24 -21.27 -0.23
N GLY A 76 3.30 -21.50 0.68
CA GLY A 76 3.16 -20.77 1.95
C GLY A 76 1.84 -20.01 2.09
N GLN A 77 1.76 -19.08 3.04
CA GLN A 77 0.59 -18.22 3.22
C GLN A 77 0.62 -17.03 2.26
N GLN A 78 -0.51 -16.78 1.60
CA GLN A 78 -0.73 -15.62 0.74
C GLN A 78 -2.10 -15.02 1.00
N ASP A 79 -2.17 -13.70 1.07
CA ASP A 79 -3.41 -12.96 1.19
C ASP A 79 -4.10 -12.84 -0.17
N ARG A 80 -5.40 -13.14 -0.19
CA ARG A 80 -6.30 -12.78 -1.29
C ARG A 80 -6.97 -11.48 -0.97
N LEU A 81 -6.88 -10.54 -1.90
CA LEU A 81 -7.38 -9.17 -1.72
C LEU A 81 -8.58 -8.95 -2.65
N VAL A 82 -9.73 -8.61 -2.08
CA VAL A 82 -10.94 -8.25 -2.83
C VAL A 82 -11.24 -6.79 -2.58
N PHE A 83 -11.40 -6.02 -3.65
CA PHE A 83 -11.85 -4.64 -3.57
C PHE A 83 -13.36 -4.55 -3.78
N ALA A 84 -14.06 -3.73 -2.99
CA ALA A 84 -15.45 -3.35 -3.18
C ALA A 84 -15.61 -1.83 -3.08
N THR A 85 -16.61 -1.27 -3.76
CA THR A 85 -16.89 0.18 -3.69
C THR A 85 -17.61 0.56 -2.40
N GLU A 86 -18.34 -0.38 -1.80
CA GLU A 86 -19.12 -0.15 -0.58
C GLU A 86 -18.81 -1.22 0.47
N ARG A 87 -19.17 -0.91 1.73
CA ARG A 87 -18.82 -1.70 2.92
C ARG A 87 -19.50 -3.07 2.95
N ASP A 88 -20.64 -3.19 2.26
CA ASP A 88 -21.45 -4.39 2.06
C ASP A 88 -20.93 -5.29 0.92
N GLY A 89 -19.83 -4.92 0.27
CA GLY A 89 -19.26 -5.70 -0.83
C GLY A 89 -19.81 -5.37 -2.21
N LYS A 90 -20.60 -4.31 -2.40
CA LYS A 90 -21.06 -3.92 -3.74
C LYS A 90 -19.89 -3.73 -4.71
N ASN A 91 -20.07 -4.24 -5.93
CA ASN A 91 -19.05 -4.29 -6.97
C ASN A 91 -17.75 -5.01 -6.56
N ALA A 92 -17.84 -5.97 -5.63
CA ALA A 92 -16.68 -6.73 -5.18
C ALA A 92 -15.99 -7.46 -6.34
N ARG A 93 -14.66 -7.34 -6.38
CA ARG A 93 -13.80 -7.98 -7.37
C ARG A 93 -12.45 -8.35 -6.78
N LEU A 94 -11.93 -9.49 -7.22
CA LEU A 94 -10.58 -9.92 -6.86
C LEU A 94 -9.55 -8.96 -7.46
N LEU A 95 -8.64 -8.47 -6.63
CA LEU A 95 -7.52 -7.67 -7.10
C LEU A 95 -6.50 -8.57 -7.81
N MET A 96 -6.16 -8.17 -9.03
CA MET A 96 -5.14 -8.81 -9.85
C MET A 96 -3.94 -7.88 -9.95
N PHE A 97 -2.78 -8.36 -9.52
CA PHE A 97 -1.54 -7.61 -9.48
C PHE A 97 -0.68 -7.96 -10.70
N HIS A 98 -0.34 -6.94 -11.49
CA HIS A 98 0.51 -7.11 -12.66
C HIS A 98 1.99 -7.25 -12.27
N ARG A 99 2.67 -8.16 -12.94
CA ARG A 99 4.12 -8.34 -12.89
C ARG A 99 4.79 -7.63 -14.09
N PRO A 100 6.10 -7.33 -14.05
CA PRO A 100 6.80 -6.69 -15.16
C PRO A 100 6.67 -7.43 -16.49
N GLU A 101 6.63 -8.77 -16.47
CA GLU A 101 6.46 -9.58 -17.69
C GLU A 101 4.99 -9.76 -18.12
N GLY A 102 4.08 -8.92 -17.61
CA GLY A 102 2.68 -8.84 -18.03
C GLY A 102 1.74 -9.86 -17.37
N ARG A 103 2.27 -10.89 -16.71
CA ARG A 103 1.43 -11.87 -15.99
C ARG A 103 0.75 -11.25 -14.78
N ARG A 104 -0.43 -11.76 -14.45
CA ARG A 104 -1.21 -11.34 -13.27
C ARG A 104 -1.12 -12.39 -12.18
N ILE A 105 -1.09 -11.93 -10.93
CA ILE A 105 -1.19 -12.77 -9.73
C ILE A 105 -2.32 -12.23 -8.85
N SER A 106 -2.93 -13.10 -8.05
CA SER A 106 -4.05 -12.74 -7.18
C SER A 106 -3.76 -12.97 -5.70
N GLY A 107 -2.53 -13.36 -5.36
CA GLY A 107 -2.11 -13.69 -4.00
C GLY A 107 -0.78 -13.02 -3.71
N LEU A 108 -0.68 -12.39 -2.54
CA LEU A 108 0.52 -11.70 -2.09
C LEU A 108 0.87 -12.17 -0.67
N GLY A 109 2.14 -12.43 -0.38
CA GLY A 109 2.60 -12.60 1.00
C GLY A 109 2.95 -11.26 1.63
N ASN A 110 3.06 -11.20 2.96
CA ASN A 110 3.54 -10.03 3.72
C ASN A 110 2.93 -8.71 3.24
N VAL A 111 1.60 -8.67 3.08
CA VAL A 111 0.91 -7.51 2.51
C VAL A 111 1.02 -6.32 3.44
N THR A 112 1.36 -5.16 2.89
CA THR A 112 1.37 -3.88 3.59
C THR A 112 0.56 -2.86 2.80
N PHE A 113 -0.23 -2.04 3.50
CA PHE A 113 -1.03 -0.98 2.91
C PHE A 113 -0.44 0.38 3.25
N ALA A 114 -0.32 1.26 2.26
CA ALA A 114 -0.04 2.67 2.47
C ALA A 114 -1.24 3.48 1.96
N SER A 115 -2.29 3.57 2.79
CA SER A 115 -3.57 4.17 2.42
C SER A 115 -3.44 5.62 1.95
N ALA A 116 -2.54 6.41 2.56
CA ALA A 116 -2.27 7.79 2.15
C ALA A 116 -1.78 7.92 0.69
N LYS A 117 -1.19 6.85 0.13
CA LYS A 117 -0.71 6.80 -1.25
C LYS A 117 -1.57 5.92 -2.15
N ASN A 118 -2.64 5.34 -1.61
CA ASN A 118 -3.43 4.28 -2.25
C ASN A 118 -2.54 3.13 -2.74
N GLU A 119 -1.55 2.71 -1.96
CA GLU A 119 -0.62 1.65 -2.37
C GLU A 119 -0.81 0.36 -1.57
N ILE A 120 -0.58 -0.76 -2.27
CA ILE A 120 -0.46 -2.09 -1.71
C ILE A 120 0.93 -2.61 -2.06
N SER A 121 1.66 -3.10 -1.07
CA SER A 121 2.93 -3.81 -1.27
C SER A 121 2.82 -5.24 -0.79
N GLY A 122 3.61 -6.13 -1.35
CA GLY A 122 3.65 -7.51 -0.91
C GLY A 122 4.77 -8.31 -1.56
N THR A 123 5.05 -9.46 -0.96
CA THR A 123 5.95 -10.46 -1.53
C THR A 123 5.19 -11.37 -2.48
N VAL A 124 5.92 -11.85 -3.48
CA VAL A 124 5.48 -12.88 -4.39
C VAL A 124 6.43 -14.06 -4.20
N GLY A 125 5.84 -15.25 -4.01
CA GLY A 125 6.60 -16.49 -3.89
C GLY A 125 7.44 -16.80 -5.13
N ARG A 126 8.02 -18.00 -5.15
CA ARG A 126 8.90 -18.45 -6.24
C ARG A 126 8.26 -18.24 -7.62
N LEU A 127 8.90 -17.41 -8.45
CA LEU A 127 8.37 -17.06 -9.77
C LEU A 127 8.83 -18.04 -10.85
N THR A 128 10.08 -18.49 -10.76
CA THR A 128 10.71 -19.42 -11.71
C THR A 128 11.69 -20.32 -10.98
N ARG A 129 12.33 -21.27 -11.68
CA ARG A 129 13.42 -22.05 -11.09
C ARG A 129 14.59 -21.18 -10.62
N ARG A 130 14.83 -20.03 -11.25
CA ARG A 130 15.97 -19.13 -10.96
C ARG A 130 15.64 -17.97 -10.03
N ILE A 131 14.38 -17.55 -9.96
CA ILE A 131 13.95 -16.41 -9.12
C ILE A 131 13.15 -16.94 -7.94
N CYS A 132 13.75 -16.92 -6.76
CA CYS A 132 13.16 -17.45 -5.54
C CYS A 132 12.14 -16.51 -4.91
N ARG A 133 12.41 -15.20 -4.93
CA ARG A 133 11.55 -14.19 -4.29
C ARG A 133 11.40 -12.97 -5.17
N ALA A 134 10.25 -12.32 -5.04
CA ALA A 134 10.03 -10.99 -5.55
C ALA A 134 9.17 -10.16 -4.60
N GLU A 135 9.29 -8.85 -4.75
CA GLU A 135 8.51 -7.87 -4.04
C GLU A 135 7.98 -6.85 -5.03
N GLY A 136 6.70 -6.53 -4.88
CA GLY A 136 6.04 -5.53 -5.69
C GLY A 136 5.34 -4.49 -4.83
N ARG A 137 5.19 -3.30 -5.42
CA ARG A 137 4.31 -2.25 -4.92
C ARG A 137 3.43 -1.80 -6.06
N TRP A 138 2.14 -1.71 -5.78
CA TRP A 138 1.11 -1.34 -6.72
C TRP A 138 0.33 -0.16 -6.18
N GLN A 139 0.09 0.82 -7.04
CA GLN A 139 -0.79 1.94 -6.76
C GLN A 139 -2.18 1.61 -7.28
N ILE A 140 -3.21 1.90 -6.49
CA ILE A 140 -4.59 1.68 -6.87
C ILE A 140 -5.13 2.97 -7.50
N GLU A 141 -5.39 2.92 -8.81
CA GLU A 141 -5.75 4.11 -9.61
C GLU A 141 -7.06 3.94 -10.39
N GLY A 142 -7.70 5.07 -10.68
CA GLY A 142 -8.86 5.18 -11.58
C GLY A 142 -10.22 5.12 -10.88
N LYS A 143 -11.29 5.49 -11.61
CA LYS A 143 -12.69 5.38 -11.14
C LYS A 143 -13.10 3.95 -10.85
N GLN A 144 -12.51 3.01 -11.57
CA GLN A 144 -12.56 1.58 -11.30
C GLN A 144 -11.18 1.15 -10.79
N PRO A 145 -10.90 1.26 -9.49
CA PRO A 145 -9.57 1.10 -8.90
C PRO A 145 -8.87 -0.21 -9.28
N SER A 146 -7.82 -0.11 -10.08
CA SER A 146 -7.04 -1.26 -10.55
C SER A 146 -5.58 -1.13 -10.08
N PRO A 147 -4.91 -2.24 -9.67
CA PRO A 147 -3.52 -2.18 -9.26
C PRO A 147 -2.58 -1.93 -10.44
N SER A 148 -1.93 -0.76 -10.44
CA SER A 148 -0.87 -0.37 -11.36
C SER A 148 0.50 -0.60 -10.72
N LEU A 149 1.37 -1.37 -11.36
CA LEU A 149 2.69 -1.68 -10.82
C LEU A 149 3.59 -0.43 -10.84
N VAL A 150 4.09 -0.02 -9.68
CA VAL A 150 4.98 1.15 -9.54
C VAL A 150 6.40 0.78 -9.12
N TYR A 151 6.59 -0.36 -8.47
CA TYR A 151 7.92 -0.84 -8.10
C TYR A 151 7.97 -2.37 -8.09
N TRP A 152 9.09 -2.92 -8.56
CA TRP A 152 9.36 -4.36 -8.53
C TRP A 152 10.84 -4.64 -8.35
N ARG A 153 11.15 -5.54 -7.41
CA ARG A 153 12.48 -6.16 -7.29
C ARG A 153 12.36 -7.67 -7.14
N GLN A 154 13.42 -8.37 -7.51
CA GLN A 154 13.48 -9.83 -7.41
C GLN A 154 14.89 -10.31 -7.08
N THR A 155 15.00 -11.50 -6.51
CA THR A 155 16.30 -12.12 -6.19
C THR A 155 16.30 -13.62 -6.46
N ARG A 156 17.50 -14.14 -6.75
CA ARG A 156 17.78 -15.58 -6.82
C ARG A 156 17.99 -16.20 -5.44
N ASP A 157 18.20 -15.37 -4.42
CA ASP A 157 18.36 -15.79 -3.04
C ASP A 157 17.00 -16.18 -2.43
N CYS A 158 16.89 -17.43 -2.01
CA CYS A 158 15.68 -17.97 -1.40
C CYS A 158 15.45 -17.48 0.04
N ASP A 159 16.48 -16.95 0.71
CA ASP A 159 16.33 -16.28 2.00
C ASP A 159 15.90 -14.82 1.84
N GLY A 160 16.12 -14.22 0.66
CA GLY A 160 15.80 -12.82 0.39
C GLY A 160 16.76 -11.82 1.05
N LYS A 161 17.96 -12.25 1.44
CA LYS A 161 18.94 -11.39 2.14
C LYS A 161 19.78 -10.58 1.16
N THR A 162 20.09 -11.13 0.00
CA THR A 162 21.04 -10.52 -0.96
C THR A 162 20.57 -10.65 -2.41
N GLY A 163 21.35 -10.08 -3.35
CA GLY A 163 21.16 -10.31 -4.79
C GLY A 163 19.89 -9.70 -5.39
N TRP A 164 19.34 -8.67 -4.75
CA TRP A 164 18.14 -7.99 -5.23
C TRP A 164 18.42 -7.16 -6.48
N GLN A 165 17.68 -7.47 -7.54
CA GLN A 165 17.65 -6.70 -8.77
C GLN A 165 16.34 -5.94 -8.87
N VAL A 166 16.41 -4.61 -8.97
CA VAL A 166 15.26 -3.77 -9.27
C VAL A 166 14.97 -3.84 -10.76
N MET A 167 13.76 -4.29 -11.12
CA MET A 167 13.34 -4.42 -12.52
C MET A 167 12.51 -3.22 -12.98
N LEU A 168 11.79 -2.59 -12.05
CA LEU A 168 10.92 -1.46 -12.33
C LEU A 168 10.88 -0.56 -11.10
N ASN A 169 11.05 0.75 -11.33
CA ASN A 169 10.91 1.78 -10.31
C ASN A 169 10.35 3.05 -10.96
N ARG A 170 9.03 3.18 -10.97
CA ARG A 170 8.35 4.36 -11.50
C ARG A 170 8.33 5.43 -10.42
N LYS A 171 8.86 6.61 -10.75
CA LYS A 171 8.62 7.80 -9.90
C LYS A 171 7.12 8.07 -9.92
N GLN A 172 6.51 8.16 -8.74
CA GLN A 172 5.12 8.54 -8.64
C GLN A 172 4.94 9.93 -9.26
N SER A 173 4.02 10.04 -10.20
CA SER A 173 3.58 11.36 -10.68
C SER A 173 2.85 12.00 -9.52
N GLN A 174 3.42 13.05 -8.92
CA GLN A 174 2.68 13.92 -8.01
C GLN A 174 1.53 14.52 -8.83
N ARG A 175 0.31 14.07 -8.56
CA ARG A 175 -0.93 14.59 -9.14
C ARG A 175 -1.82 15.03 -8.01
#